data_AF-A0A9E2H9P8-F1
#
_entry.id   AF-A0A9E2H9P8-F1
#
_cell.length_a   1.000
_cell.length_b   1.000
_cell.length_c   1.000
_cell.angle_alpha   90.00
_cell.angle_beta   90.00
_cell.angle_gamma   90.00
#
_symmetry.space_group_name_H-M   'P 1'
#
loop_
_entity.id
_entity.type
_entity.pdbx_description
1 polymer ?
#
loop_
_entity_poly.entity_id
_entity_poly.type
_entity_poly.pdbx_seq_one_letter_code
_entity_poly.pdbx_strand_id
1 'polypeptide(L)'
;MSEAADDKSKDFLKGHEFRQADLPKTQELNPLGLILGQGTPALEVVVYRSKGKPPSDSLRKVWKQRWGGRGVSFVVVALYDDVCSVCGHTERSRQPAAIWHDLPIEHVERLCDTALRLPDHHAVDRFLRDHLPESDSTIFGIHNRGLLATYLLQRGKDDVEKSAWELAAKQSSGLRHLKERNLLKSLGFAIESLSGPASILTVGDSRTALAVFLDQNEAAELPSQRFGSQTPISYALQLAQAHNLDWVIVNRGSELRLYPTRTDVGVGRRGLTDTYLSIDMELLTDDRLPFVWLAFSADALKKDGHLSELREKSERYAKGIGERLRDRIYISVIPQLAKSIVKARDLKKPSAEDLDLTY
;
A
#
# COMPACT_ATOMS: atom_id res chain seq x y z
N MET A 1 25.92 22.59 -8.28
CA MET A 1 24.84 21.59 -8.23
C MET A 1 23.99 21.74 -6.96
N SER A 2 23.48 22.95 -6.66
CA SER A 2 22.72 23.19 -5.40
C SER A 2 21.40 23.96 -5.59
N GLU A 3 20.95 24.15 -6.83
CA GLU A 3 19.75 24.94 -7.16
C GLU A 3 18.50 24.08 -7.42
N ALA A 4 18.63 22.76 -7.59
CA ALA A 4 17.50 21.88 -7.92
C ALA A 4 16.69 21.41 -6.69
N ALA A 5 17.27 21.46 -5.48
CA ALA A 5 16.59 21.03 -4.24
C ALA A 5 15.67 22.11 -3.66
N ASP A 6 15.85 23.37 -4.03
CA ASP A 6 15.07 24.48 -3.45
C ASP A 6 13.66 24.59 -4.04
N ASP A 7 13.41 23.98 -5.21
CA ASP A 7 12.15 24.12 -5.97
C ASP A 7 11.05 23.13 -5.53
N LYS A 8 11.37 21.85 -5.29
CA LYS A 8 10.38 20.80 -4.92
C LYS A 8 9.63 21.07 -3.61
N SER A 9 10.22 21.86 -2.74
CA SER A 9 9.64 22.25 -1.45
C SER A 9 8.49 23.26 -1.54
N LYS A 10 8.40 24.03 -2.64
CA LYS A 10 7.22 24.85 -2.98
C LYS A 10 6.13 24.02 -3.65
N ASP A 11 6.46 22.78 -4.00
CA ASP A 11 5.61 21.88 -4.76
C ASP A 11 4.86 20.87 -3.87
N PHE A 12 5.12 20.83 -2.57
CA PHE A 12 4.38 19.95 -1.65
C PHE A 12 2.96 20.48 -1.43
N LEU A 13 1.95 19.65 -1.72
CA LEU A 13 0.52 19.95 -1.61
C LEU A 13 0.08 21.16 -2.45
N LYS A 14 0.53 21.28 -3.72
CA LYS A 14 0.22 22.41 -4.63
C LYS A 14 -1.26 22.79 -4.72
N GLY A 15 -2.17 21.83 -4.55
CA GLY A 15 -3.61 22.05 -4.63
C GLY A 15 -4.23 22.72 -3.40
N HIS A 16 -3.45 22.95 -2.34
CA HIS A 16 -3.94 23.45 -1.05
C HIS A 16 -3.41 24.85 -0.74
N GLU A 17 -4.24 25.64 -0.05
CA GLU A 17 -3.88 26.99 0.37
C GLU A 17 -2.99 26.95 1.62
N PHE A 18 -1.76 27.47 1.51
CA PHE A 18 -0.86 27.68 2.64
C PHE A 18 -1.23 28.94 3.40
N ARG A 19 -1.72 28.76 4.62
CA ARG A 19 -2.03 29.86 5.53
C ARG A 19 -0.79 30.29 6.29
N GLN A 20 -0.60 31.61 6.37
CA GLN A 20 0.36 32.21 7.29
C GLN A 20 -0.18 32.06 8.71
N ALA A 21 0.59 31.39 9.57
CA ALA A 21 0.28 31.21 10.98
C ALA A 21 1.55 31.47 11.80
N ASP A 22 1.38 31.92 13.05
CA ASP A 22 2.50 31.98 13.98
C ASP A 22 2.86 30.54 14.41
N LEU A 23 3.86 29.99 13.75
CA LEU A 23 4.28 28.59 13.89
C LEU A 23 5.53 28.51 14.78
N PRO A 24 5.58 27.55 15.73
CA PRO A 24 6.75 27.33 16.55
C PRO A 24 8.01 27.13 15.70
N LYS A 25 9.12 27.78 16.07
CA LYS A 25 10.40 27.68 15.35
C LYS A 25 11.46 27.01 16.21
N THR A 26 12.35 26.26 15.58
CA THR A 26 13.62 25.80 16.18
C THR A 26 14.78 26.18 15.27
N GLN A 27 16.01 25.94 15.70
CA GLN A 27 17.18 26.22 14.85
C GLN A 27 17.19 25.34 13.59
N GLU A 28 16.57 24.16 13.64
CA GLU A 28 16.56 23.17 12.56
C GLU A 28 15.31 23.25 11.67
N LEU A 29 14.22 23.87 12.14
CA LEU A 29 12.91 23.84 11.49
C LEU A 29 12.43 25.25 11.16
N ASN A 30 12.40 25.56 9.86
CA ASN A 30 11.89 26.81 9.31
C ASN A 30 10.46 26.61 8.78
N PRO A 31 9.44 27.29 9.33
CA PRO A 31 8.06 27.06 8.90
C PRO A 31 7.82 27.56 7.48
N LEU A 32 7.12 26.75 6.68
CA LEU A 32 6.61 27.13 5.36
C LEU A 32 5.15 27.59 5.43
N GLY A 33 4.34 26.90 6.22
CA GLY A 33 2.95 27.32 6.49
C GLY A 33 2.08 26.20 7.05
N LEU A 34 0.80 26.53 7.21
CA LEU A 34 -0.24 25.67 7.74
C LEU A 34 -1.32 25.42 6.68
N ILE A 35 -1.72 24.17 6.52
CA ILE A 35 -2.86 23.78 5.69
C ILE A 35 -3.94 23.21 6.61
N LEU A 36 -5.20 23.58 6.35
CA LEU A 36 -6.36 23.06 7.06
C LEU A 36 -7.20 22.17 6.15
N GLY A 37 -7.59 21.01 6.66
CA GLY A 37 -8.52 20.10 5.99
C GLY A 37 -9.98 20.52 6.14
N GLN A 38 -10.87 19.60 5.82
CA GLN A 38 -12.31 19.77 6.01
C GLN A 38 -12.75 19.42 7.45
N GLY A 39 -13.96 19.82 7.80
CA GLY A 39 -14.60 19.46 9.08
C GLY A 39 -14.25 20.37 10.26
N THR A 40 -14.87 20.07 11.41
CA THR A 40 -14.65 20.78 12.68
C THR A 40 -14.55 19.77 13.83
N PRO A 41 -13.39 19.64 14.50
CA PRO A 41 -12.12 20.28 14.17
C PRO A 41 -11.51 19.71 12.88
N ALA A 42 -10.91 20.58 12.07
CA ALA A 42 -10.20 20.19 10.85
C ALA A 42 -8.82 19.58 11.17
N LEU A 43 -8.33 18.72 10.27
CA LEU A 43 -6.92 18.32 10.24
C LEU A 43 -6.03 19.55 10.04
N GLU A 44 -4.97 19.66 10.84
CA GLU A 44 -3.90 20.63 10.65
C GLU A 44 -2.66 19.92 10.11
N VAL A 45 -2.13 20.39 8.97
CA VAL A 45 -0.82 19.97 8.43
C VAL A 45 0.10 21.17 8.42
N VAL A 46 1.14 21.15 9.27
CA VAL A 46 2.18 22.19 9.27
C VAL A 46 3.40 21.67 8.56
N VAL A 47 3.88 22.45 7.59
CA VAL A 47 5.06 22.10 6.79
C VAL A 47 6.23 22.98 7.21
N TYR A 48 7.36 22.33 7.45
CA TYR A 48 8.65 22.95 7.75
C TYR A 48 9.68 22.56 6.68
N ARG A 49 10.68 23.41 6.51
CA ARG A 49 11.92 23.11 5.81
C ARG A 49 13.05 22.93 6.81
N SER A 50 13.87 21.91 6.60
CA SER A 50 15.12 21.70 7.32
C SER A 50 16.30 21.57 6.36
N LYS A 51 17.52 21.85 6.83
CA LYS A 51 18.75 21.72 6.03
C LYS A 51 19.21 20.26 5.87
N GLY A 52 18.66 19.36 6.67
CA GLY A 52 18.95 17.93 6.69
C GLY A 52 17.97 17.25 7.63
N LYS A 53 18.23 15.98 7.98
CA LYS A 53 17.35 15.23 8.88
C LYS A 53 17.16 15.95 10.22
N PRO A 54 15.95 16.44 10.55
CA PRO A 54 15.73 17.17 11.80
C PRO A 54 15.77 16.20 13.00
N PRO A 55 16.31 16.63 14.15
CA PRO A 55 16.25 15.82 15.37
C PRO A 55 14.81 15.54 15.80
N SER A 56 14.57 14.33 16.31
CA SER A 56 13.25 13.90 16.79
C SER A 56 12.73 14.81 17.91
N ASP A 57 13.61 15.34 18.76
CA ASP A 57 13.24 16.27 19.83
C ASP A 57 12.76 17.62 19.30
N SER A 58 13.36 18.14 18.23
CA SER A 58 12.92 19.37 17.57
C SER A 58 11.52 19.19 16.96
N LEU A 59 11.27 18.06 16.29
CA LEU A 59 9.94 17.73 15.74
C LEU A 59 8.88 17.62 16.84
N ARG A 60 9.15 16.85 17.91
CA ARG A 60 8.22 16.72 19.04
C ARG A 60 7.97 18.03 19.75
N LYS A 61 8.99 18.89 19.86
CA LYS A 61 8.86 20.20 20.47
C LYS A 61 7.88 21.09 19.70
N VAL A 62 8.08 21.26 18.39
CA VAL A 62 7.14 22.07 17.58
C VAL A 62 5.76 21.44 17.54
N TRP A 63 5.69 20.11 17.47
CA TRP A 63 4.42 19.38 17.47
C TRP A 63 3.66 19.64 18.77
N LYS A 64 4.28 19.43 19.93
CA LYS A 64 3.65 19.59 21.25
C LYS A 64 3.25 21.04 21.52
N GLN A 65 4.10 22.00 21.14
CA GLN A 65 3.81 23.43 21.31
C GLN A 65 2.58 23.87 20.50
N ARG A 66 2.43 23.39 19.27
CA ARG A 66 1.29 23.72 18.41
C ARG A 66 0.04 22.92 18.73
N TRP A 67 0.20 21.63 19.04
CA TRP A 67 -0.92 20.76 19.41
C TRP A 67 -1.58 21.25 20.70
N GLY A 68 -0.79 21.54 21.73
CA GLY A 68 -1.27 22.17 22.97
C GLY A 68 -2.34 21.38 23.73
N GLY A 69 -2.46 20.06 23.51
CA GLY A 69 -3.52 19.24 24.09
C GLY A 69 -4.89 19.41 23.43
N ARG A 70 -4.96 20.08 22.27
CA ARG A 70 -6.21 20.28 21.54
C ARG A 70 -6.71 18.94 20.97
N GLY A 71 -8.02 18.72 20.98
CA GLY A 71 -8.67 17.54 20.39
C GLY A 71 -8.69 17.55 18.86
N VAL A 72 -7.63 18.06 18.20
CA VAL A 72 -7.51 18.15 16.75
C VAL A 72 -6.47 17.13 16.25
N SER A 73 -6.74 16.53 15.09
CA SER A 73 -5.73 15.76 14.36
C SER A 73 -4.68 16.72 13.82
N PHE A 74 -3.41 16.47 14.12
CA PHE A 74 -2.33 17.41 13.79
C PHE A 74 -1.05 16.70 13.36
N VAL A 75 -0.56 17.06 12.17
CA VAL A 75 0.65 16.51 11.57
C VAL A 75 1.68 17.62 11.34
N VAL A 76 2.93 17.34 11.72
CA VAL A 76 4.10 18.13 11.32
C VAL A 76 4.84 17.38 10.23
N VAL A 77 5.06 18.02 9.10
CA VAL A 77 5.89 17.53 8.00
C VAL A 77 7.15 18.40 7.92
N ALA A 78 8.33 17.81 7.93
CA ALA A 78 9.60 18.50 7.74
C ALA A 78 10.31 17.98 6.50
N LEU A 79 10.43 18.83 5.49
CA LEU A 79 11.07 18.54 4.20
C LEU A 79 12.58 18.80 4.30
N TYR A 80 13.40 17.86 3.81
CA TYR A 80 14.85 17.99 3.69
C TYR A 80 15.39 17.06 2.62
N ASP A 81 16.40 17.51 1.88
CA ASP A 81 16.95 16.77 0.73
C ASP A 81 15.81 16.35 -0.25
N ASP A 82 15.71 15.06 -0.58
CA ASP A 82 14.62 14.48 -1.39
C ASP A 82 13.63 13.62 -0.56
N VAL A 83 13.62 13.79 0.76
CA VAL A 83 12.78 13.03 1.70
C VAL A 83 12.09 13.96 2.72
N CYS A 84 11.34 13.38 3.64
CA CYS A 84 10.73 14.14 4.72
C CYS A 84 10.64 13.33 6.01
N SER A 85 10.39 14.06 7.10
CA SER A 85 10.00 13.50 8.39
C SER A 85 8.59 13.91 8.74
N VAL A 86 7.85 13.00 9.36
CA VAL A 86 6.47 13.23 9.80
C VAL A 86 6.39 13.01 11.30
N CYS A 87 5.70 13.90 12.03
CA CYS A 87 5.40 13.76 13.45
C CYS A 87 3.91 13.97 13.73
N GLY A 88 3.31 13.10 14.54
CA GLY A 88 1.87 13.12 14.85
C GLY A 88 1.21 11.76 14.56
N HIS A 89 -0.07 11.68 14.23
CA HIS A 89 -1.11 12.72 14.08
C HIS A 89 -1.88 13.00 15.38
N THR A 90 -1.68 12.18 16.42
CA THR A 90 -2.23 12.34 17.77
C THR A 90 -1.21 11.92 18.83
N GLU A 91 -1.32 12.45 20.04
CA GLU A 91 -0.65 11.86 21.21
C GLU A 91 -1.57 10.79 21.82
N ARG A 92 -1.04 9.58 22.05
CA ARG A 92 -1.78 8.55 22.79
C ARG A 92 -1.39 8.64 24.25
N SER A 93 -2.36 8.46 25.15
CA SER A 93 -2.10 8.46 26.59
C SER A 93 -0.93 7.51 26.91
N ARG A 94 0.17 8.09 27.43
CA ARG A 94 1.45 7.44 27.78
C ARG A 94 2.45 7.15 26.65
N GLN A 95 2.23 7.63 25.43
CA GLN A 95 3.23 7.52 24.35
C GLN A 95 3.43 8.87 23.65
N PRO A 96 4.69 9.33 23.47
CA PRO A 96 4.96 10.55 22.74
C PRO A 96 4.48 10.42 21.29
N ALA A 97 4.24 11.56 20.64
CA ALA A 97 3.90 11.59 19.22
C ALA A 97 4.92 10.77 18.41
N ALA A 98 4.39 9.88 17.58
CA ALA A 98 5.17 9.03 16.70
C ALA A 98 5.91 9.90 15.66
N ILE A 99 7.10 9.43 15.28
CA ILE A 99 7.93 10.09 14.28
C ILE A 99 8.38 9.04 13.27
N TRP A 100 8.28 9.42 11.99
CA TRP A 100 8.85 8.70 10.87
C TRP A 100 9.84 9.62 10.18
N HIS A 101 11.02 9.10 9.87
CA HIS A 101 12.09 9.83 9.19
C HIS A 101 12.33 9.21 7.82
N ASP A 102 12.97 9.98 6.94
CA ASP A 102 13.47 9.52 5.64
C ASP A 102 12.36 8.94 4.74
N LEU A 103 11.15 9.46 4.87
CA LEU A 103 10.00 9.06 4.07
C LEU A 103 10.06 9.73 2.69
N PRO A 104 9.72 9.01 1.60
CA PRO A 104 9.55 9.64 0.29
C PRO A 104 8.51 10.76 0.33
N ILE A 105 8.86 11.94 -0.22
CA ILE A 105 7.98 13.12 -0.20
C ILE A 105 6.64 12.81 -0.86
N GLU A 106 6.64 12.09 -1.99
CA GLU A 106 5.41 11.74 -2.73
C GLU A 106 4.43 10.91 -1.88
N HIS A 107 4.93 9.98 -1.05
CA HIS A 107 4.07 9.14 -0.21
C HIS A 107 3.36 9.99 0.84
N VAL A 108 4.12 10.86 1.52
CA VAL A 108 3.58 11.75 2.55
C VAL A 108 2.66 12.79 1.95
N GLU A 109 2.97 13.30 0.75
CA GLU A 109 2.11 14.24 0.04
C GLU A 109 0.75 13.63 -0.28
N ARG A 110 0.71 12.43 -0.87
CA ARG A 110 -0.55 11.72 -1.19
C ARG A 110 -1.36 11.40 0.06
N LEU A 111 -0.68 10.97 1.11
CA LEU A 111 -1.30 10.68 2.39
C LEU A 111 -1.91 11.94 3.01
N CYS A 112 -1.18 13.05 3.04
CA CYS A 112 -1.70 14.33 3.54
C CYS A 112 -2.83 14.87 2.66
N ASP A 113 -2.70 14.84 1.34
CA ASP A 113 -3.75 15.29 0.41
C ASP A 113 -5.06 14.53 0.62
N THR A 114 -4.97 13.21 0.75
CA THR A 114 -6.13 12.35 1.02
C THR A 114 -6.74 12.68 2.38
N ALA A 115 -5.91 12.78 3.42
CA ALA A 115 -6.38 13.07 4.77
C ALA A 115 -7.04 14.46 4.89
N LEU A 116 -6.54 15.47 4.17
CA LEU A 116 -7.09 16.83 4.16
C LEU A 116 -8.50 16.90 3.56
N ARG A 117 -8.86 15.95 2.68
CA ARG A 117 -10.18 15.85 2.03
C ARG A 117 -11.21 15.05 2.84
N LEU A 118 -10.80 14.41 3.95
CA LEU A 118 -11.72 13.63 4.79
C LEU A 118 -12.67 14.53 5.59
N PRO A 119 -13.91 14.09 5.83
CA PRO A 119 -14.98 14.96 6.31
C PRO A 119 -14.85 15.34 7.79
N ASP A 120 -14.20 14.52 8.61
CA ASP A 120 -14.11 14.71 10.05
C ASP A 120 -12.83 14.09 10.67
N HIS A 121 -12.51 14.52 11.89
CA HIS A 121 -11.30 14.10 12.61
C HIS A 121 -11.26 12.58 12.92
N HIS A 122 -12.39 11.90 13.10
CA HIS A 122 -12.38 10.45 13.35
C HIS A 122 -12.00 9.69 12.08
N ALA A 123 -12.48 10.12 10.91
CA ALA A 123 -12.06 9.58 9.62
C ALA A 123 -10.55 9.81 9.40
N VAL A 124 -10.07 11.02 9.69
CA VAL A 124 -8.63 11.38 9.62
C VAL A 124 -7.78 10.50 10.54
N ASP A 125 -8.16 10.37 11.82
CA ASP A 125 -7.40 9.60 12.81
C ASP A 125 -7.38 8.09 12.53
N ARG A 126 -8.41 7.57 11.85
CA ARG A 126 -8.43 6.19 11.39
C ARG A 126 -7.50 6.05 10.18
N PHE A 127 -7.69 6.90 9.17
CA PHE A 127 -6.90 6.85 7.95
C PHE A 127 -5.40 7.02 8.21
N LEU A 128 -4.98 8.05 8.95
CA LEU A 128 -3.56 8.30 9.24
C LEU A 128 -2.96 7.20 10.11
N ARG A 129 -3.73 6.60 11.03
CA ARG A 129 -3.26 5.49 11.85
C ARG A 129 -2.97 4.24 11.04
N ASP A 130 -3.82 3.96 10.05
CA ASP A 130 -3.74 2.75 9.25
C ASP A 130 -2.65 2.88 8.17
N HIS A 131 -2.48 4.07 7.58
CA HIS A 131 -1.60 4.24 6.41
C HIS A 131 -0.24 4.87 6.71
N LEU A 132 -0.11 5.71 7.75
CA LEU A 132 1.17 6.36 8.06
C LEU A 132 2.29 5.35 8.37
N PRO A 133 2.05 4.24 9.10
CA PRO A 133 3.06 3.20 9.31
C PRO A 133 3.56 2.51 8.03
N GLU A 134 2.80 2.57 6.93
CA GLU A 134 3.17 1.95 5.65
C GLU A 134 3.84 2.94 4.68
N SER A 135 4.10 4.18 5.11
CA SER A 135 4.60 5.26 4.24
C SER A 135 6.03 5.06 3.74
N ASP A 136 6.80 4.15 4.34
CA ASP A 136 8.15 3.77 3.87
C ASP A 136 8.11 2.58 2.89
N SER A 137 6.93 2.00 2.64
CA SER A 137 6.75 0.86 1.75
C SER A 137 7.08 1.19 0.30
N THR A 138 7.84 0.32 -0.35
CA THR A 138 8.18 0.41 -1.79
C THR A 138 7.00 0.13 -2.73
N ILE A 139 5.88 -0.33 -2.16
CA ILE A 139 4.62 -0.60 -2.85
C ILE A 139 3.47 0.21 -2.21
N PHE A 140 3.76 1.45 -1.79
CA PHE A 140 2.79 2.33 -1.15
C PHE A 140 1.48 2.44 -1.98
N GLY A 141 0.34 2.29 -1.29
CA GLY A 141 -0.98 2.20 -1.92
C GLY A 141 -1.34 0.83 -2.51
N ILE A 142 -0.47 -0.18 -2.42
CA ILE A 142 -0.76 -1.57 -2.81
C ILE A 142 -0.69 -2.48 -1.58
N HIS A 143 -1.79 -3.16 -1.29
CA HIS A 143 -1.84 -4.17 -0.23
C HIS A 143 -1.93 -5.57 -0.82
N ASN A 144 -0.86 -6.35 -0.71
CA ASN A 144 -0.80 -7.70 -1.26
C ASN A 144 -0.94 -8.75 -0.16
N ARG A 145 -2.05 -9.49 -0.17
CA ARG A 145 -2.36 -10.58 0.78
C ARG A 145 -2.12 -11.96 0.18
N GLY A 146 -1.04 -12.09 -0.59
CA GLY A 146 -0.57 -13.39 -1.10
C GLY A 146 -1.15 -13.78 -2.45
N LEU A 147 -1.83 -12.86 -3.15
CA LEU A 147 -2.24 -13.10 -4.53
C LEU A 147 -1.04 -13.13 -5.48
N LEU A 148 -0.08 -12.22 -5.28
CA LEU A 148 1.16 -12.12 -6.05
C LEU A 148 2.39 -12.24 -5.13
N ALA A 149 3.57 -12.43 -5.71
CA ALA A 149 4.82 -12.29 -4.97
C ALA A 149 5.13 -10.81 -4.74
N THR A 150 5.29 -10.40 -3.48
CA THR A 150 5.57 -8.98 -3.13
C THR A 150 6.82 -8.45 -3.86
N TYR A 151 7.84 -9.28 -4.05
CA TYR A 151 9.05 -8.92 -4.79
C TYR A 151 8.76 -8.38 -6.20
N LEU A 152 7.79 -8.98 -6.92
CA LEU A 152 7.42 -8.54 -8.27
C LEU A 152 6.80 -7.12 -8.23
N LEU A 153 5.97 -6.86 -7.22
CA LEU A 153 5.35 -5.54 -7.03
C LEU A 153 6.40 -4.48 -6.69
N GLN A 154 7.41 -4.85 -5.89
CA GLN A 154 8.52 -3.97 -5.51
C GLN A 154 9.40 -3.59 -6.68
N ARG A 155 9.64 -4.54 -7.61
CA ARG A 155 10.46 -4.29 -8.80
C ARG A 155 9.72 -3.60 -9.93
N GLY A 156 8.38 -3.67 -9.96
CA GLY A 156 7.58 -2.90 -10.89
C GLY A 156 7.95 -3.19 -12.34
N LYS A 157 8.30 -2.12 -13.06
CA LYS A 157 8.69 -2.15 -14.48
C LYS A 157 9.80 -3.16 -14.82
N ASP A 158 10.66 -3.51 -13.87
CA ASP A 158 11.82 -4.37 -14.16
C ASP A 158 11.44 -5.86 -14.32
N ASP A 159 10.29 -6.26 -13.77
CA ASP A 159 9.77 -7.64 -13.87
C ASP A 159 8.55 -7.75 -14.80
N VAL A 160 8.14 -6.65 -15.44
CA VAL A 160 7.07 -6.61 -16.44
C VAL A 160 7.68 -6.36 -17.82
N GLU A 161 7.08 -6.93 -18.86
CA GLU A 161 7.54 -6.71 -20.22
C GLU A 161 7.39 -5.22 -20.59
N LYS A 162 8.43 -4.65 -21.23
CA LYS A 162 8.53 -3.20 -21.40
C LYS A 162 7.32 -2.61 -22.15
N SER A 163 6.88 -3.26 -23.24
CA SER A 163 5.76 -2.74 -24.02
C SER A 163 4.44 -2.82 -23.23
N ALA A 164 4.24 -3.90 -22.47
CA ALA A 164 3.10 -4.05 -21.58
C ALA A 164 3.08 -2.97 -20.48
N TRP A 165 4.24 -2.66 -19.89
CA TRP A 165 4.35 -1.60 -18.89
C TRP A 165 4.04 -0.21 -19.46
N GLU A 166 4.60 0.12 -20.63
CA GLU A 166 4.36 1.40 -21.30
C GLU A 166 2.88 1.57 -21.71
N LEU A 167 2.26 0.50 -22.22
CA LEU A 167 0.83 0.49 -22.52
C LEU A 167 0.01 0.69 -21.23
N ALA A 168 0.32 -0.07 -20.17
CA ALA A 168 -0.37 0.03 -18.90
C ALA A 168 -0.25 1.42 -18.28
N ALA A 169 0.94 2.05 -18.36
CA ALA A 169 1.16 3.42 -17.90
C ALA A 169 0.31 4.44 -18.68
N LYS A 170 0.22 4.28 -20.00
CA LYS A 170 -0.63 5.13 -20.83
C LYS A 170 -2.09 5.00 -20.44
N GLN A 171 -2.59 3.77 -20.32
CA GLN A 171 -3.99 3.48 -20.01
C GLN A 171 -4.37 3.90 -18.59
N SER A 172 -3.45 3.80 -17.63
CA SER A 172 -3.73 4.09 -16.22
C SER A 172 -3.65 5.57 -15.85
N SER A 173 -2.97 6.38 -16.66
CA SER A 173 -2.75 7.82 -16.40
C SER A 173 -4.02 8.61 -16.09
N GLY A 174 -5.15 8.29 -16.75
CA GLY A 174 -6.44 8.96 -16.56
C GLY A 174 -7.34 8.35 -15.48
N LEU A 175 -6.93 7.27 -14.83
CA LEU A 175 -7.82 6.49 -13.94
C LEU A 175 -7.88 7.03 -12.51
N ARG A 176 -6.90 7.85 -12.09
CA ARG A 176 -6.70 8.24 -10.68
C ARG A 176 -7.94 8.86 -10.01
N HIS A 177 -8.66 9.72 -10.73
CA HIS A 177 -9.82 10.43 -10.19
C HIS A 177 -11.14 9.68 -10.39
N LEU A 178 -11.11 8.54 -11.09
CA LEU A 178 -12.30 7.75 -11.33
C LEU A 178 -12.58 6.86 -10.12
N LYS A 179 -13.86 6.72 -9.80
CA LYS A 179 -14.33 5.90 -8.67
C LYS A 179 -15.34 4.87 -9.15
N GLU A 180 -15.42 3.77 -8.43
CA GLU A 180 -16.49 2.78 -8.54
C GLU A 180 -16.78 2.34 -9.98
N ARG A 181 -18.04 2.46 -10.42
CA ARG A 181 -18.51 2.00 -11.73
C ARG A 181 -17.78 2.69 -12.87
N ASN A 182 -17.41 3.97 -12.72
CA ASN A 182 -16.70 4.71 -13.77
C ASN A 182 -15.26 4.24 -13.93
N LEU A 183 -14.61 3.86 -12.81
CA LEU A 183 -13.28 3.25 -12.83
C LEU A 183 -13.32 1.90 -13.53
N LEU A 184 -14.25 1.01 -13.17
CA LEU A 184 -14.37 -0.31 -13.82
C LEU A 184 -14.73 -0.21 -15.31
N LYS A 185 -15.59 0.73 -15.70
CA LYS A 185 -15.86 0.99 -17.12
C LYS A 185 -14.61 1.42 -17.88
N SER A 186 -13.80 2.29 -17.28
CA SER A 186 -12.55 2.78 -17.89
C SER A 186 -11.45 1.72 -17.90
N LEU A 187 -11.56 0.70 -17.04
CA LEU A 187 -10.75 -0.51 -17.08
C LEU A 187 -11.20 -1.52 -18.16
N GLY A 188 -12.21 -1.16 -18.96
CA GLY A 188 -12.64 -1.93 -20.12
C GLY A 188 -13.83 -2.87 -19.89
N PHE A 189 -14.53 -2.76 -18.76
CA PHE A 189 -15.69 -3.60 -18.48
C PHE A 189 -17.02 -2.94 -18.87
N ALA A 190 -17.92 -3.74 -19.44
CA ALA A 190 -19.34 -3.51 -19.30
C ALA A 190 -19.83 -4.08 -17.95
N ILE A 191 -20.88 -3.47 -17.38
CA ILE A 191 -21.38 -3.82 -16.04
C ILE A 191 -22.86 -4.21 -16.14
N GLU A 192 -23.14 -5.49 -15.93
CA GLU A 192 -24.49 -6.07 -15.88
C GLU A 192 -24.93 -6.19 -14.40
N SER A 193 -25.90 -5.38 -13.96
CA SER A 193 -26.41 -5.46 -12.58
C SER A 193 -27.26 -6.73 -12.39
N LEU A 194 -27.03 -7.44 -11.27
CA LEU A 194 -27.88 -8.56 -10.87
C LEU A 194 -29.05 -8.06 -9.99
N SER A 195 -29.97 -8.97 -9.63
CA SER A 195 -31.08 -8.67 -8.72
C SER A 195 -30.65 -8.37 -7.27
N GLY A 196 -29.39 -8.64 -6.92
CA GLY A 196 -28.80 -8.37 -5.61
C GLY A 196 -27.71 -7.28 -5.64
N PRO A 197 -26.91 -7.15 -4.57
CA PRO A 197 -25.88 -6.11 -4.45
C PRO A 197 -24.63 -6.32 -5.34
N ALA A 198 -24.64 -7.33 -6.22
CA ALA A 198 -23.55 -7.67 -7.12
C ALA A 198 -23.84 -7.31 -8.58
N SER A 199 -22.79 -7.24 -9.39
CA SER A 199 -22.85 -7.07 -10.84
C SER A 199 -21.90 -8.03 -11.51
N ILE A 200 -22.18 -8.44 -12.74
CA ILE A 200 -21.25 -9.19 -13.58
C ILE A 200 -20.50 -8.19 -14.45
N LEU A 201 -19.18 -8.31 -14.48
CA LEU A 201 -18.30 -7.59 -15.38
C LEU A 201 -18.12 -8.39 -16.67
N THR A 202 -18.40 -7.76 -17.81
CA THR A 202 -18.34 -8.40 -19.11
C THR A 202 -17.39 -7.69 -20.08
N VAL A 203 -16.88 -8.46 -21.03
CA VAL A 203 -16.03 -7.98 -22.14
C VAL A 203 -16.60 -8.59 -23.42
N GLY A 204 -17.25 -7.77 -24.24
CA GLY A 204 -18.13 -8.28 -25.29
C GLY A 204 -19.20 -9.19 -24.69
N ASP A 205 -19.33 -10.41 -25.21
CA ASP A 205 -20.28 -11.41 -24.73
C ASP A 205 -19.74 -12.30 -23.59
N SER A 206 -18.49 -12.10 -23.16
CA SER A 206 -17.84 -12.93 -22.15
C SER A 206 -17.98 -12.35 -20.74
N ARG A 207 -18.41 -13.18 -19.78
CA ARG A 207 -18.44 -12.84 -18.35
C ARG A 207 -17.06 -13.07 -17.75
N THR A 208 -16.45 -12.04 -17.19
CA THR A 208 -15.04 -12.04 -16.78
C THR A 208 -14.86 -12.10 -15.26
N ALA A 209 -15.65 -11.33 -14.51
CA ALA A 209 -15.54 -11.24 -13.06
C ALA A 209 -16.88 -10.83 -12.42
N LEU A 210 -17.04 -11.10 -11.12
CA LEU A 210 -18.12 -10.53 -10.32
C LEU A 210 -17.63 -9.23 -9.66
N ALA A 211 -18.46 -8.20 -9.60
CA ALA A 211 -18.19 -6.97 -8.89
C ALA A 211 -19.17 -6.75 -7.74
N VAL A 212 -18.66 -6.25 -6.61
CA VAL A 212 -19.46 -5.69 -5.51
C VAL A 212 -18.96 -4.28 -5.22
N PHE A 213 -19.90 -3.34 -5.12
CA PHE A 213 -19.63 -1.94 -4.77
C PHE A 213 -20.11 -1.68 -3.35
N LEU A 214 -19.17 -1.45 -2.45
CA LEU A 214 -19.44 -1.21 -1.03
C LEU A 214 -19.63 0.28 -0.77
N ASP A 215 -20.55 0.58 0.14
CA ASP A 215 -20.71 1.93 0.64
C ASP A 215 -19.52 2.30 1.56
N GLN A 216 -19.30 3.60 1.82
CA GLN A 216 -18.14 4.06 2.61
C GLN A 216 -18.06 3.46 4.02
N ASN A 217 -19.21 3.14 4.60
CA ASN A 217 -19.31 2.56 5.95
C ASN A 217 -19.32 1.03 5.96
N GLU A 218 -19.34 0.38 4.80
CA GLU A 218 -19.29 -1.07 4.70
C GLU A 218 -17.82 -1.57 4.70
N ALA A 219 -17.62 -2.75 5.28
CA ALA A 219 -16.36 -3.47 5.25
C ALA A 219 -16.57 -4.83 4.58
N ALA A 220 -15.63 -5.24 3.74
CA ALA A 220 -15.74 -6.48 2.97
C ALA A 220 -15.83 -7.71 3.88
N GLU A 221 -15.26 -7.62 5.09
CA GLU A 221 -15.12 -8.69 6.08
C GLU A 221 -16.19 -8.64 7.19
N LEU A 222 -17.07 -7.64 7.21
CA LEU A 222 -18.12 -7.52 8.24
C LEU A 222 -19.49 -7.95 7.68
N PRO A 223 -20.26 -8.77 8.41
CA PRO A 223 -21.60 -9.14 7.97
C PRO A 223 -22.54 -7.94 7.86
N SER A 224 -23.39 -7.91 6.83
CA SER A 224 -24.43 -6.88 6.71
C SER A 224 -25.73 -7.43 6.14
N GLN A 225 -26.85 -6.77 6.46
CA GLN A 225 -28.17 -7.19 5.97
C GLN A 225 -28.28 -7.11 4.45
N ARG A 226 -27.58 -6.16 3.81
CA ARG A 226 -27.53 -6.00 2.35
C ARG A 226 -27.02 -7.27 1.66
N PHE A 227 -26.15 -8.02 2.32
CA PHE A 227 -25.59 -9.28 1.85
C PHE A 227 -26.18 -10.49 2.58
N GLY A 228 -27.42 -10.40 3.05
CA GLY A 228 -28.13 -11.52 3.67
C GLY A 228 -27.50 -12.00 4.98
N SER A 229 -26.94 -11.08 5.77
CA SER A 229 -26.20 -11.37 7.01
C SER A 229 -24.90 -12.17 6.81
N GLN A 230 -24.41 -12.26 5.56
CA GLN A 230 -23.06 -12.70 5.24
C GLN A 230 -22.13 -11.48 5.13
N THR A 231 -20.82 -11.73 5.13
CA THR A 231 -19.85 -10.71 4.73
C THR A 231 -19.95 -10.47 3.22
N PRO A 232 -19.77 -9.22 2.73
CA PRO A 232 -19.81 -8.94 1.30
C PRO A 232 -18.88 -9.83 0.47
N ILE A 233 -17.67 -10.14 0.98
CA ILE A 233 -16.72 -10.99 0.26
C ILE A 233 -17.19 -12.44 0.16
N SER A 234 -17.76 -13.01 1.23
CA SER A 234 -18.26 -14.39 1.20
C SER A 234 -19.44 -14.53 0.25
N TYR A 235 -20.36 -13.56 0.27
CA TYR A 235 -21.48 -13.48 -0.67
C TYR A 235 -20.97 -13.42 -2.12
N ALA A 236 -20.01 -12.54 -2.39
CA ALA A 236 -19.46 -12.34 -3.72
C ALA A 236 -18.74 -13.61 -4.24
N LEU A 237 -17.92 -14.26 -3.41
CA LEU A 237 -17.22 -15.48 -3.79
C LEU A 237 -18.19 -16.63 -4.09
N GLN A 238 -19.22 -16.82 -3.26
CA GLN A 238 -20.24 -17.85 -3.48
C GLN A 238 -20.98 -17.62 -4.81
N LEU A 239 -21.36 -16.37 -5.09
CA LEU A 239 -22.07 -16.03 -6.31
C LEU A 239 -21.17 -16.14 -7.55
N ALA A 240 -19.91 -15.72 -7.46
CA ALA A 240 -18.94 -15.86 -8.54
C ALA A 240 -18.68 -17.33 -8.90
N GLN A 241 -18.57 -18.20 -7.89
CA GLN A 241 -18.47 -19.65 -8.10
C GLN A 241 -19.72 -20.22 -8.79
N ALA A 242 -20.92 -19.80 -8.38
CA ALA A 242 -22.16 -20.23 -9.03
C ALA A 242 -22.25 -19.79 -10.51
N HIS A 243 -21.60 -18.68 -10.85
CA HIS A 243 -21.48 -18.19 -12.23
C HIS A 243 -20.23 -18.68 -12.98
N ASN A 244 -19.41 -19.55 -12.38
CA ASN A 244 -18.14 -20.04 -12.93
C ASN A 244 -17.15 -18.92 -13.30
N LEU A 245 -17.06 -17.89 -12.47
CA LEU A 245 -16.12 -16.77 -12.64
C LEU A 245 -14.85 -17.02 -11.83
N ASP A 246 -13.69 -16.70 -12.39
CA ASP A 246 -12.38 -16.87 -11.71
C ASP A 246 -12.08 -15.75 -10.70
N TRP A 247 -12.76 -14.59 -10.83
CA TRP A 247 -12.40 -13.36 -10.14
C TRP A 247 -13.59 -12.64 -9.50
N VAL A 248 -13.33 -12.05 -8.35
CA VAL A 248 -14.21 -11.09 -7.67
C VAL A 248 -13.47 -9.77 -7.49
N ILE A 249 -14.07 -8.67 -7.94
CA ILE A 249 -13.63 -7.31 -7.65
C ILE A 249 -14.55 -6.71 -6.58
N VAL A 250 -13.98 -6.31 -5.46
CA VAL A 250 -14.67 -5.46 -4.48
C VAL A 250 -14.13 -4.05 -4.65
N ASN A 251 -15.02 -3.08 -4.87
CA ASN A 251 -14.65 -1.67 -4.91
C ASN A 251 -15.33 -0.91 -3.77
N ARG A 252 -14.57 -0.06 -3.09
CA ARG A 252 -15.06 0.84 -2.05
C ARG A 252 -14.35 2.19 -2.17
N GLY A 253 -15.05 3.20 -2.66
CA GLY A 253 -14.44 4.51 -2.92
C GLY A 253 -13.26 4.42 -3.91
N SER A 254 -12.06 4.76 -3.44
CA SER A 254 -10.81 4.67 -4.21
C SER A 254 -10.14 3.30 -4.16
N GLU A 255 -10.62 2.39 -3.31
CA GLU A 255 -9.99 1.08 -3.10
C GLU A 255 -10.57 0.04 -4.05
N LEU A 256 -9.68 -0.65 -4.78
CA LEU A 256 -9.98 -1.82 -5.61
C LEU A 256 -9.33 -3.07 -5.01
N ARG A 257 -10.12 -4.10 -4.72
CA ARG A 257 -9.64 -5.40 -4.24
C ARG A 257 -10.00 -6.51 -5.21
N LEU A 258 -9.01 -7.32 -5.58
CA LEU A 258 -9.17 -8.47 -6.45
C LEU A 258 -8.96 -9.76 -5.64
N TYR A 259 -9.97 -10.63 -5.67
CA TYR A 259 -9.95 -11.93 -5.02
C TYR A 259 -10.09 -13.04 -6.07
N PRO A 260 -9.36 -14.17 -5.92
CA PRO A 260 -9.60 -15.37 -6.69
C PRO A 260 -10.79 -16.14 -6.14
N THR A 261 -11.48 -16.90 -6.98
CA THR A 261 -12.57 -17.81 -6.55
C THR A 261 -12.09 -19.23 -6.27
N ARG A 262 -10.81 -19.53 -6.55
CA ARG A 262 -10.19 -20.85 -6.37
C ARG A 262 -9.02 -20.79 -5.38
N THR A 263 -8.89 -21.82 -4.56
CA THR A 263 -7.91 -21.88 -3.45
C THR A 263 -6.50 -22.23 -3.90
N ASP A 264 -6.33 -22.73 -5.12
CA ASP A 264 -5.04 -23.00 -5.76
C ASP A 264 -4.41 -21.73 -6.35
N VAL A 265 -5.09 -20.58 -6.27
CA VAL A 265 -4.62 -19.30 -6.77
C VAL A 265 -3.97 -18.49 -5.65
N GLY A 266 -2.74 -18.05 -5.91
CA GLY A 266 -1.95 -17.21 -5.00
C GLY A 266 -0.75 -17.95 -4.40
N VAL A 267 0.26 -17.19 -4.01
CA VAL A 267 1.52 -17.72 -3.44
C VAL A 267 1.49 -17.80 -1.90
N GLY A 268 0.48 -17.18 -1.26
CA GLY A 268 0.39 -17.08 0.19
C GLY A 268 -0.16 -18.30 0.93
N ARG A 269 -0.73 -19.29 0.22
CA ARG A 269 -1.45 -20.46 0.80
C ARG A 269 -2.48 -20.06 1.87
N ARG A 270 -3.33 -19.08 1.54
CA ARG A 270 -4.36 -18.53 2.44
C ARG A 270 -5.76 -18.94 1.98
N GLY A 271 -6.77 -18.70 2.81
CA GLY A 271 -8.17 -18.86 2.43
C GLY A 271 -8.59 -17.85 1.35
N LEU A 272 -9.72 -18.10 0.69
CA LEU A 272 -10.23 -17.26 -0.41
C LEU A 272 -10.49 -15.81 0.04
N THR A 273 -10.99 -15.62 1.26
CA THR A 273 -11.25 -14.29 1.84
C THR A 273 -9.97 -13.56 2.28
N ASP A 274 -8.85 -14.29 2.38
CA ASP A 274 -7.56 -13.78 2.86
C ASP A 274 -6.51 -13.68 1.76
N THR A 275 -6.84 -14.08 0.53
CA THR A 275 -5.96 -14.02 -0.64
C THR A 275 -6.46 -12.95 -1.60
N TYR A 276 -5.83 -11.78 -1.58
CA TYR A 276 -6.22 -10.69 -2.48
C TYR A 276 -5.07 -9.75 -2.79
N LEU A 277 -5.28 -8.93 -3.83
CA LEU A 277 -4.51 -7.72 -4.10
C LEU A 277 -5.44 -6.53 -3.96
N SER A 278 -5.07 -5.54 -3.13
CA SER A 278 -5.76 -4.26 -3.03
C SER A 278 -4.89 -3.15 -3.59
N ILE A 279 -5.52 -2.18 -4.25
CA ILE A 279 -4.92 -0.93 -4.65
C ILE A 279 -5.81 0.21 -4.18
N ASP A 280 -5.24 1.17 -3.45
CA ASP A 280 -5.87 2.45 -3.15
C ASP A 280 -5.42 3.51 -4.16
N MET A 281 -6.35 3.93 -5.02
CA MET A 281 -6.09 4.91 -6.09
C MET A 281 -5.67 6.28 -5.57
N GLU A 282 -5.98 6.65 -4.32
CA GLU A 282 -5.59 7.94 -3.74
C GLU A 282 -4.15 7.91 -3.16
N LEU A 283 -3.69 6.73 -2.71
CA LEU A 283 -2.34 6.56 -2.14
C LEU A 283 -1.29 6.11 -3.15
N LEU A 284 -1.71 5.40 -4.20
CA LEU A 284 -0.81 4.82 -5.18
C LEU A 284 0.08 5.87 -5.86
N THR A 285 1.38 5.64 -5.92
CA THR A 285 2.33 6.51 -6.63
C THR A 285 2.20 6.40 -8.15
N ASP A 286 2.69 7.40 -8.88
CA ASP A 286 2.54 7.40 -10.35
C ASP A 286 3.36 6.30 -11.01
N ASP A 287 4.52 5.94 -10.44
CA ASP A 287 5.34 4.81 -10.89
C ASP A 287 4.74 3.43 -10.55
N ARG A 288 3.64 3.39 -9.78
CA ARG A 288 2.90 2.16 -9.46
C ARG A 288 1.52 2.12 -10.10
N LEU A 289 1.02 3.23 -10.64
CA LEU A 289 -0.24 3.34 -11.37
C LEU A 289 -0.44 2.29 -12.49
N PRO A 290 0.59 1.85 -13.25
CA PRO A 290 0.44 0.79 -14.25
C PRO A 290 -0.11 -0.54 -13.70
N PHE A 291 0.10 -0.85 -12.41
CA PHE A 291 -0.43 -2.07 -11.81
C PHE A 291 -1.95 -2.11 -11.77
N VAL A 292 -2.63 -0.97 -11.75
CA VAL A 292 -4.09 -0.90 -11.83
C VAL A 292 -4.57 -1.55 -13.14
N TRP A 293 -3.93 -1.18 -14.26
CA TRP A 293 -4.26 -1.78 -15.56
C TRP A 293 -3.82 -3.25 -15.63
N LEU A 294 -2.60 -3.56 -15.21
CA LEU A 294 -2.02 -4.91 -15.31
C LEU A 294 -2.73 -5.95 -14.43
N ALA A 295 -3.41 -5.54 -13.36
CA ALA A 295 -4.08 -6.46 -12.44
C ALA A 295 -5.62 -6.40 -12.50
N PHE A 296 -6.22 -5.24 -12.82
CA PHE A 296 -7.67 -5.06 -12.72
C PHE A 296 -8.37 -4.82 -14.05
N SER A 297 -7.66 -4.60 -15.17
CA SER A 297 -8.33 -4.36 -16.46
C SER A 297 -9.05 -5.59 -17.01
N ALA A 298 -9.99 -5.34 -17.92
CA ALA A 298 -10.63 -6.36 -18.73
C ALA A 298 -9.64 -7.26 -19.44
N ASP A 299 -8.55 -6.70 -19.96
CA ASP A 299 -7.49 -7.47 -20.62
C ASP A 299 -6.64 -8.26 -19.62
N ALA A 300 -6.41 -7.72 -18.43
CA ALA A 300 -5.66 -8.40 -17.38
C ALA A 300 -6.35 -9.67 -16.88
N LEU A 301 -7.67 -9.65 -16.75
CA LEU A 301 -8.44 -10.76 -16.14
C LEU A 301 -8.82 -11.88 -17.12
N LYS A 302 -8.45 -11.77 -18.41
CA LYS A 302 -8.60 -12.88 -19.37
C LYS A 302 -7.70 -14.07 -19.00
N LYS A 303 -8.02 -15.25 -19.53
CA LYS A 303 -7.31 -16.51 -19.25
C LYS A 303 -5.78 -16.41 -19.42
N ASP A 304 -5.34 -15.68 -20.43
CA ASP A 304 -3.92 -15.40 -20.73
C ASP A 304 -3.61 -13.89 -20.68
N GLY A 305 -4.30 -13.18 -19.78
CA GLY A 305 -4.10 -11.75 -19.57
C GLY A 305 -2.86 -11.43 -18.74
N HIS A 306 -2.57 -10.13 -18.59
CA HIS A 306 -1.42 -9.65 -17.81
C HIS A 306 -1.38 -10.20 -16.37
N LEU A 307 -2.53 -10.37 -15.72
CA LEU A 307 -2.55 -10.92 -14.36
C LEU A 307 -2.08 -12.38 -14.34
N SER A 308 -2.44 -13.18 -15.34
CA SER A 308 -1.96 -14.56 -15.47
C SER A 308 -0.43 -14.61 -15.59
N GLU A 309 0.17 -13.71 -16.35
CA GLU A 309 1.63 -13.60 -16.47
C GLU A 309 2.30 -13.19 -15.15
N LEU A 310 1.73 -12.20 -14.45
CA LEU A 310 2.22 -11.77 -13.13
C LEU A 310 2.15 -12.90 -12.11
N ARG A 311 1.09 -13.71 -12.17
CA ARG A 311 0.92 -14.89 -11.33
C ARG A 311 1.92 -15.97 -11.64
N GLU A 312 2.12 -16.32 -12.91
CA GLU A 312 3.10 -17.34 -13.30
C GLU A 312 4.51 -16.96 -12.83
N LYS A 313 4.90 -15.69 -13.01
CA LYS A 313 6.16 -15.15 -12.47
C LYS A 313 6.22 -15.24 -10.95
N SER A 314 5.12 -14.93 -10.26
CA SER A 314 5.03 -15.04 -8.80
C SER A 314 5.19 -16.48 -8.31
N GLU A 315 4.56 -17.44 -8.97
CA GLU A 315 4.65 -18.87 -8.65
C GLU A 315 6.05 -19.42 -8.90
N ARG A 316 6.69 -19.05 -10.02
CA ARG A 316 8.09 -19.41 -10.30
C ARG A 316 9.02 -18.83 -9.24
N TYR A 317 8.83 -17.57 -8.84
CA TYR A 317 9.62 -16.96 -7.78
C TYR A 317 9.43 -17.68 -6.45
N ALA A 318 8.18 -17.96 -6.05
CA ALA A 318 7.86 -18.65 -4.79
C ALA A 318 8.48 -20.06 -4.73
N LYS A 319 8.44 -20.82 -5.83
CA LYS A 319 9.11 -22.13 -5.93
C LYS A 319 10.63 -21.99 -5.76
N GLY A 320 11.24 -21.00 -6.44
CA GLY A 320 12.68 -20.75 -6.36
C GLY A 320 13.20 -20.23 -5.01
N ILE A 321 12.34 -19.64 -4.15
CA ILE A 321 12.75 -19.24 -2.79
C ILE A 321 13.17 -20.46 -1.97
N GLY A 322 12.40 -21.55 -2.04
CA GLY A 322 12.69 -22.77 -1.26
C GLY A 322 14.05 -23.35 -1.62
N GLU A 323 14.38 -23.37 -2.92
CA GLU A 323 15.66 -23.82 -3.43
C GLU A 323 16.80 -22.92 -2.95
N ARG A 324 16.69 -21.60 -3.16
CA ARG A 324 17.72 -20.64 -2.73
C ARG A 324 17.94 -20.63 -1.22
N LEU A 325 16.88 -20.80 -0.42
CA LEU A 325 16.99 -20.88 1.03
C LEU A 325 17.71 -22.16 1.45
N ARG A 326 17.35 -23.31 0.86
CA ARG A 326 18.04 -24.58 1.07
C ARG A 326 19.51 -24.45 0.73
N ASP A 327 19.84 -23.95 -0.46
CA ASP A 327 21.20 -23.78 -0.92
C ASP A 327 21.98 -22.86 0.01
N ARG A 328 21.41 -21.73 0.42
CA ARG A 328 22.05 -20.82 1.36
C ARG A 328 22.30 -21.48 2.72
N ILE A 329 21.34 -22.25 3.25
CA ILE A 329 21.51 -22.97 4.51
C ILE A 329 22.65 -23.99 4.38
N TYR A 330 22.57 -24.90 3.41
CA TYR A 330 23.51 -26.03 3.31
C TYR A 330 24.89 -25.66 2.78
N ILE A 331 24.97 -24.69 1.87
CA ILE A 331 26.24 -24.31 1.21
C ILE A 331 26.94 -23.17 1.95
N SER A 332 26.20 -22.23 2.53
CA SER A 332 26.80 -21.04 3.16
C SER A 332 26.78 -21.08 4.68
N VAL A 333 25.64 -21.44 5.30
CA VAL A 333 25.46 -21.32 6.76
C VAL A 333 26.00 -22.54 7.50
N ILE A 334 25.58 -23.74 7.12
CA ILE A 334 25.96 -25.00 7.77
C ILE A 334 27.50 -25.19 7.80
N PRO A 335 28.26 -24.93 6.71
CA PRO A 335 29.71 -25.07 6.77
C PRO A 335 30.38 -24.07 7.70
N GLN A 336 29.83 -22.85 7.85
CA GLN A 336 30.36 -21.87 8.81
C GLN A 336 30.08 -22.28 10.26
N LEU A 337 28.88 -22.80 10.54
CA LEU A 337 28.52 -23.34 11.85
C LEU A 337 29.41 -24.54 12.21
N ALA A 338 29.55 -25.51 11.30
CA ALA A 338 30.39 -26.68 11.50
C ALA A 338 31.85 -26.30 11.79
N LYS A 339 32.45 -25.39 11.00
CA LYS A 339 33.80 -24.86 11.26
C LYS A 339 33.91 -24.18 12.62
N SER A 340 32.90 -23.45 13.03
CA SER A 340 32.88 -22.76 14.33
C SER A 340 32.84 -23.74 15.49
N ILE A 341 32.08 -24.85 15.37
CA ILE A 341 32.00 -25.87 16.41
C ILE A 341 33.29 -26.70 16.48
N VAL A 342 33.87 -27.07 15.34
CA VAL A 342 35.20 -27.71 15.27
C VAL A 342 36.24 -26.86 15.98
N LYS A 343 36.23 -25.54 15.74
CA LYS A 343 37.12 -24.59 16.43
C LYS A 343 36.84 -24.51 17.93
N ALA A 344 35.58 -24.45 18.34
CA ALA A 344 35.19 -24.38 19.76
C ALA A 344 35.57 -25.65 20.55
N ARG A 345 35.56 -26.81 19.89
CA ARG A 345 35.94 -28.11 20.48
C ARG A 345 37.43 -28.46 20.29
N ASP A 346 38.24 -27.57 19.72
CA ASP A 346 39.65 -27.78 19.38
C ASP A 346 39.92 -29.07 18.58
N LEU A 347 39.00 -29.42 17.67
CA LEU A 347 39.12 -30.63 16.86
C LEU A 347 40.03 -30.36 15.66
N LYS A 348 41.16 -31.07 15.56
CA LYS A 348 42.18 -30.84 14.51
C LYS A 348 41.94 -31.61 13.22
N LYS A 349 41.28 -32.78 13.30
CA LYS A 349 40.87 -33.63 12.17
C LYS A 349 39.61 -34.42 12.57
N PRO A 350 38.45 -33.76 12.66
CA PRO A 350 37.23 -34.41 13.13
C PRO A 350 36.84 -35.55 12.17
N SER A 351 36.56 -36.72 12.73
CA SER A 351 35.95 -37.85 12.02
C SER A 351 34.45 -37.62 11.79
N ALA A 352 33.81 -38.49 10.99
CA ALA A 352 32.35 -38.43 10.82
C ALA A 352 31.61 -38.60 12.16
N GLU A 353 32.08 -39.47 13.05
CA GLU A 353 31.52 -39.65 14.40
C GLU A 353 31.70 -38.40 15.29
N ASP A 354 32.83 -37.70 15.18
CA ASP A 354 33.06 -36.47 15.96
C ASP A 354 32.10 -35.33 15.58
N LEU A 355 31.63 -35.33 14.33
CA LEU A 355 30.68 -34.36 13.79
C LEU A 355 29.22 -34.79 13.98
N ASP A 356 28.92 -36.08 14.12
CA ASP A 356 27.56 -36.59 14.37
C ASP A 356 27.05 -36.21 15.76
N LEU A 357 27.96 -36.03 16.74
CA LEU A 357 27.67 -35.46 18.06
C LEU A 357 27.35 -33.95 18.05
N THR A 358 27.36 -33.32 16.87
CA THR A 358 27.25 -31.87 16.67
C THR A 358 25.96 -31.45 15.95
N TYR A 359 25.29 -32.38 15.27
CA TYR A 359 23.95 -32.22 14.69
C TYR A 359 22.90 -32.84 15.62
#